data_AF-A0A2Z6AWY0-F1
#
_entry.id   AF-A0A2Z6AWY0-F1
#
_cell.length_a   1.000
_cell.length_b   1.000
_cell.length_c   1.000
_cell.angle_alpha   90.00
_cell.angle_beta   90.00
_cell.angle_gamma   90.00
#
_symmetry.space_group_name_H-M   'P 1'
#
loop_
_entity.id
_entity.type
_entity.pdbx_description
1 polymer ?
#
loop_
_entity_poly.entity_id
_entity_poly.type
_entity_poly.pdbx_seq_one_letter_code
_entity_poly.pdbx_strand_id
1 'polypeptide(L)'
;MERYGEGYLEERKLVKRWSGPIPALVSLALTLGVFYLTWWIFQDPRGLMRMYTPYVGYMYCRWWLIMMIWMVYIFNFWPFKRKWLENTHPLTKGVVLTLVSTVILVGLIKGFFEGLMGNYGLAYFNPEQLEKLPGITSFFAIEYASLAILMFAAIASWLSPAWVVAFEEAPWEKMKQPGKGFSILIMTFFLSTVVYFVTMHPHMGILYHPWQYFTSIAPPYWEQFANTVSGNFHVSWIMCCTVVVWLVETIWERYPFSLIKNDWARRFAAFFGIIAIALAMHFFLYFAQELTWGEAIRGTRRAFAPDWRWLHVGEMAIFFLVPALFVTFYCDNWPKKYSLPVNVLLRTIATTVGAIALYIVYYKTSHDFLGTQKGFSHPQQFPMIPMIWLVNIWLVHHWFMDNWPAWKMVPKTVEEIEADHAAKLAAIEDVRLNSKFGVGLGAGVAMGVAFYFVTVWALPAVYAAVNIIPGK
;
A
#
# COMPACT_ATOMS: atom_id res chain seq x y z
N MET A 1 24.56 12.81 0.74
CA MET A 1 25.36 11.62 0.39
C MET A 1 25.44 10.78 1.64
N GLU A 2 25.26 9.48 1.44
CA GLU A 2 25.30 8.41 2.45
C GLU A 2 26.64 8.47 3.19
N ARG A 3 26.64 8.18 4.50
CA ARG A 3 27.85 8.26 5.30
C ARG A 3 28.61 6.94 5.27
N TYR A 4 27.87 5.83 5.20
CA TYR A 4 28.37 4.46 5.28
C TYR A 4 27.86 3.58 4.14
N GLY A 5 27.39 4.19 3.05
CA GLY A 5 26.82 3.49 1.89
C GLY A 5 25.38 3.03 2.10
N GLU A 6 24.72 3.50 3.16
CA GLU A 6 23.35 3.15 3.51
C GLU A 6 22.44 4.40 3.52
N GLY A 7 21.14 4.17 3.29
CA GLY A 7 20.13 5.23 3.25
C GLY A 7 19.92 5.97 4.59
N TYR A 8 19.26 7.13 4.56
CA TYR A 8 18.98 7.89 5.80
C TYR A 8 18.22 7.12 6.87
N LEU A 9 17.27 6.29 6.45
CA LEU A 9 16.46 5.51 7.37
C LEU A 9 17.22 4.34 8.01
N GLU A 10 18.22 3.78 7.33
CA GLU A 10 19.02 2.66 7.84
C GLU A 10 20.13 3.12 8.78
N GLU A 11 20.72 4.28 8.48
CA GLU A 11 21.77 4.90 9.30
C GLU A 11 21.24 5.66 10.52
N ARG A 12 19.92 5.74 10.72
CA ARG A 12 19.32 6.37 11.90
C ARG A 12 18.86 5.32 12.91
N LYS A 13 18.96 5.66 14.19
CA LYS A 13 18.42 4.92 15.32
C LYS A 13 17.40 5.78 16.03
N LEU A 14 16.20 5.23 16.28
CA LEU A 14 15.16 5.92 17.03
C LEU A 14 15.20 5.44 18.49
N VAL A 15 15.65 6.30 19.39
CA VAL A 15 15.71 6.02 20.83
C VAL A 15 14.43 6.51 21.49
N LYS A 16 13.77 5.62 22.24
CA LYS A 16 12.56 5.95 23.00
C LYS A 16 12.86 7.00 24.07
N ARG A 17 12.01 8.02 24.20
CA ARG A 17 12.11 9.00 25.30
C ARG A 17 11.56 8.48 26.62
N TRP A 18 10.64 7.52 26.56
CA TRP A 18 10.00 6.90 27.72
C TRP A 18 10.10 5.38 27.63
N SER A 19 10.14 4.72 28.78
CA SER A 19 10.19 3.27 28.87
C SER A 19 8.84 2.63 28.52
N GLY A 20 8.87 1.32 28.25
CA GLY A 20 7.67 0.53 28.03
C GLY A 20 6.90 0.90 26.74
N PRO A 21 5.56 0.76 26.74
CA PRO A 21 4.71 1.02 25.57
C PRO A 21 4.30 2.49 25.42
N ILE A 22 4.67 3.37 26.38
CA ILE A 22 4.26 4.77 26.41
C ILE A 22 4.57 5.51 25.10
N PRO A 23 5.78 5.38 24.49
CA PRO A 23 6.07 6.05 23.23
C PRO A 23 5.07 5.69 22.12
N ALA A 24 4.72 4.41 21.98
CA ALA A 24 3.80 3.93 20.96
C ALA A 24 2.38 4.47 21.17
N LEU A 25 1.92 4.52 22.43
CA LEU A 25 0.60 5.06 22.77
C LEU A 25 0.52 6.58 22.50
N VAL A 26 1.56 7.33 22.87
CA VAL A 26 1.64 8.78 22.62
C VAL A 26 1.62 9.06 21.12
N SER A 27 2.43 8.34 20.33
CA SER A 27 2.45 8.51 18.88
C SER A 27 1.16 8.05 18.21
N LEU A 28 0.52 7.00 18.71
CA LEU A 28 -0.79 6.57 18.22
C LEU A 28 -1.84 7.67 18.46
N ALA A 29 -1.93 8.20 19.69
CA ALA A 29 -2.86 9.28 20.02
C ALA A 29 -2.61 10.54 19.18
N LEU A 30 -1.35 10.95 19.03
CA LEU A 30 -0.96 12.10 18.21
C LEU A 30 -1.34 11.90 16.74
N THR A 31 -0.97 10.76 16.16
CA THR A 31 -1.22 10.49 14.74
C THR A 31 -2.70 10.30 14.44
N LEU A 32 -3.49 9.71 15.36
CA LEU A 32 -4.94 9.64 15.24
C LEU A 32 -5.60 11.04 15.35
N GLY A 33 -5.08 11.91 16.22
CA GLY A 33 -5.53 13.30 16.31
C GLY A 33 -5.27 14.08 15.02
N VAL A 34 -4.05 13.97 14.46
CA VAL A 34 -3.69 14.56 13.16
C VAL A 34 -4.52 13.95 12.03
N PHE A 35 -4.73 12.64 12.07
CA PHE A 35 -5.60 11.93 11.12
C PHE A 35 -7.00 12.50 11.11
N TYR A 36 -7.65 12.62 12.27
CA TYR A 36 -9.02 13.11 12.31
C TYR A 36 -9.12 14.58 11.88
N LEU A 37 -8.19 15.43 12.33
CA LEU A 37 -8.17 16.84 11.95
C LEU A 37 -8.03 17.00 10.44
N THR A 38 -7.06 16.31 9.83
CA THR A 38 -6.82 16.40 8.39
C THR A 38 -7.91 15.68 7.59
N TRP A 39 -8.46 14.58 8.09
CA TRP A 39 -9.62 13.93 7.52
C TRP A 39 -10.80 14.89 7.43
N TRP A 40 -11.13 15.60 8.51
CA TRP A 40 -12.22 16.58 8.53
C TRP A 40 -12.02 17.74 7.56
N ILE A 41 -10.78 18.21 7.39
CA ILE A 41 -10.47 19.28 6.45
C ILE A 41 -10.63 18.80 5.00
N PHE A 42 -10.04 17.66 4.67
CA PHE A 42 -9.84 17.25 3.27
C PHE A 42 -10.89 16.26 2.77
N GLN A 43 -11.19 15.23 3.56
CA GLN A 43 -11.91 14.03 3.10
C GLN A 43 -13.35 14.00 3.59
N ASP A 44 -13.63 14.22 4.88
CA ASP A 44 -14.95 14.01 5.48
C ASP A 44 -16.07 14.65 4.61
N PRO A 45 -17.10 13.88 4.21
CA PRO A 45 -18.21 14.41 3.41
C PRO A 45 -18.94 15.59 4.05
N ARG A 46 -18.87 15.73 5.37
CA ARG A 46 -19.43 16.84 6.17
C ARG A 46 -18.43 17.96 6.42
N GLY A 47 -17.17 17.71 6.08
CA GLY A 47 -16.02 18.58 6.33
C GLY A 47 -15.94 19.79 5.38
N LEU A 48 -14.75 20.38 5.33
CA LEU A 48 -14.51 21.64 4.62
C LEU A 48 -14.40 21.44 3.10
N MET A 49 -13.46 20.61 2.65
CA MET A 49 -13.19 20.43 1.21
C MET A 49 -13.99 19.29 0.57
N ARG A 50 -14.47 18.32 1.37
CA ARG A 50 -15.36 17.24 0.95
C ARG A 50 -14.84 16.45 -0.26
N MET A 51 -13.53 16.23 -0.35
CA MET A 51 -12.92 15.59 -1.52
C MET A 51 -13.16 14.08 -1.60
N TYR A 52 -13.87 13.48 -0.64
CA TYR A 52 -14.13 12.04 -0.64
C TYR A 52 -14.96 11.58 -1.84
N THR A 53 -15.89 12.41 -2.34
CA THR A 53 -16.66 12.15 -3.57
C THR A 53 -16.86 13.43 -4.39
N PRO A 54 -16.66 13.40 -5.73
CA PRO A 54 -16.10 12.31 -6.54
C PRO A 54 -14.64 12.01 -6.14
N TYR A 55 -14.05 10.88 -6.55
CA TYR A 55 -12.78 10.28 -6.05
C TYR A 55 -11.49 11.15 -6.01
N VAL A 56 -11.58 12.46 -6.15
CA VAL A 56 -10.52 13.47 -6.03
C VAL A 56 -9.64 13.22 -4.80
N GLY A 57 -10.25 13.13 -3.63
CA GLY A 57 -9.56 12.95 -2.35
C GLY A 57 -8.83 11.61 -2.29
N TYR A 58 -9.38 10.57 -2.93
CA TYR A 58 -8.72 9.28 -3.04
C TYR A 58 -7.50 9.34 -3.98
N MET A 59 -7.64 9.99 -5.15
CA MET A 59 -6.54 10.23 -6.09
C MET A 59 -5.38 10.95 -5.40
N TYR A 60 -5.65 12.07 -4.71
CA TYR A 60 -4.61 12.81 -3.99
C TYR A 60 -4.00 12.00 -2.85
N CYS A 61 -4.82 11.30 -2.07
CA CYS A 61 -4.36 10.42 -0.99
C CYS A 61 -3.39 9.35 -1.50
N ARG A 62 -3.73 8.69 -2.62
CA ARG A 62 -2.91 7.62 -3.19
C ARG A 62 -1.63 8.15 -3.84
N TRP A 63 -1.69 9.26 -4.56
CA TRP A 63 -0.47 9.83 -5.13
C TRP A 63 0.46 10.42 -4.07
N TRP A 64 -0.08 10.96 -2.98
CA TRP A 64 0.75 11.47 -1.90
C TRP A 64 1.58 10.35 -1.24
N LEU A 65 0.99 9.16 -1.06
CA LEU A 65 1.72 7.94 -0.66
C LEU A 65 2.95 7.71 -1.54
N ILE A 66 2.75 7.78 -2.86
CA ILE A 66 3.79 7.53 -3.85
C ILE A 66 4.87 8.62 -3.83
N MET A 67 4.50 9.89 -3.63
CA MET A 67 5.47 10.98 -3.51
C MET A 67 6.42 10.74 -2.34
N MET A 68 5.89 10.29 -1.20
CA MET A 68 6.71 9.95 -0.04
C MET A 68 7.62 8.76 -0.32
N ILE A 69 7.12 7.71 -0.98
CA ILE A 69 7.94 6.57 -1.41
C ILE A 69 9.06 7.03 -2.36
N TRP A 70 8.76 7.88 -3.34
CA TRP A 70 9.76 8.39 -4.26
C TRP A 70 10.82 9.22 -3.52
N MET A 71 10.40 10.16 -2.68
CA MET A 71 11.33 10.99 -1.90
C MET A 71 12.25 10.15 -1.02
N VAL A 72 11.74 9.08 -0.40
CA VAL A 72 12.46 8.29 0.59
C VAL A 72 13.19 7.10 -0.03
N TYR A 73 12.49 6.21 -0.72
CA TYR A 73 13.03 4.96 -1.25
C TYR A 73 13.78 5.15 -2.59
N ILE A 74 13.34 6.07 -3.45
CA ILE A 74 13.96 6.25 -4.77
C ILE A 74 15.05 7.33 -4.74
N PHE A 75 14.78 8.48 -4.11
CA PHE A 75 15.68 9.62 -4.09
C PHE A 75 16.51 9.76 -2.81
N ASN A 76 16.27 8.93 -1.78
CA ASN A 76 16.98 8.97 -0.49
C ASN A 76 17.10 10.41 0.06
N PHE A 77 15.97 11.11 0.10
CA PHE A 77 15.82 12.51 0.51
C PHE A 77 16.59 13.55 -0.32
N TRP A 78 17.12 13.22 -1.50
CA TRP A 78 17.70 14.23 -2.39
C TRP A 78 16.64 15.31 -2.74
N PRO A 79 16.99 16.62 -2.78
CA PRO A 79 18.34 17.22 -2.67
C PRO A 79 18.77 17.61 -1.24
N PHE A 80 18.05 17.18 -0.20
CA PHE A 80 18.36 17.56 1.18
C PHE A 80 19.71 16.96 1.63
N LYS A 81 20.55 17.81 2.21
CA LYS A 81 21.86 17.38 2.73
C LYS A 81 21.66 16.55 3.98
N ARG A 82 22.49 15.51 4.15
CA ARG A 82 22.47 14.63 5.32
C ARG A 82 22.53 15.40 6.65
N LYS A 83 23.43 16.38 6.74
CA LYS A 83 23.58 17.26 7.90
C LYS A 83 22.27 17.99 8.27
N TRP A 84 21.44 18.35 7.29
CA TRP A 84 20.15 18.97 7.55
C TRP A 84 19.14 17.96 8.10
N LEU A 85 19.04 16.77 7.49
CA LEU A 85 18.15 15.70 7.96
C LEU A 85 18.41 15.28 9.41
N GLU A 86 19.67 15.35 9.84
CA GLU A 86 20.10 14.96 11.19
C GLU A 86 19.93 16.05 12.25
N ASN A 87 20.21 17.31 11.89
CA ASN A 87 20.29 18.41 12.86
C ASN A 87 19.02 19.27 12.91
N THR A 88 18.15 19.19 11.90
CA THR A 88 16.92 19.97 11.87
C THR A 88 15.88 19.39 12.83
N HIS A 89 15.18 20.28 13.54
CA HIS A 89 14.11 19.86 14.44
C HIS A 89 13.07 19.01 13.70
N PRO A 90 12.62 17.86 14.25
CA PRO A 90 11.76 16.94 13.50
C PRO A 90 10.44 17.54 13.03
N LEU A 91 9.86 18.50 13.76
CA LEU A 91 8.68 19.24 13.28
C LEU A 91 8.98 20.07 12.02
N THR A 92 10.09 20.80 12.00
CA THR A 92 10.50 21.60 10.83
C THR A 92 10.82 20.69 9.66
N LYS A 93 11.51 19.57 9.91
CA LYS A 93 11.81 18.55 8.91
C LYS A 93 10.52 17.96 8.32
N GLY A 94 9.59 17.58 9.19
CA GLY A 94 8.23 17.14 8.84
C GLY A 94 7.52 18.12 7.92
N VAL A 95 7.37 19.37 8.36
CA VAL A 95 6.68 20.42 7.61
C VAL A 95 7.32 20.64 6.23
N VAL A 96 8.64 20.79 6.16
CA VAL A 96 9.34 21.05 4.89
C VAL A 96 9.20 19.87 3.92
N LEU A 97 9.42 18.63 4.38
CA LEU A 97 9.32 17.45 3.51
C LEU A 97 7.88 17.17 3.08
N THR A 98 6.91 17.37 3.97
CA THR A 98 5.48 17.31 3.61
C THR A 98 5.14 18.36 2.55
N LEU A 99 5.53 19.63 2.73
CA LEU A 99 5.27 20.68 1.74
C LEU A 99 5.90 20.35 0.38
N VAL A 100 7.15 19.88 0.35
CA VAL A 100 7.81 19.45 -0.89
C VAL A 100 7.03 18.30 -1.54
N SER A 101 6.63 17.29 -0.77
CA SER A 101 5.85 16.16 -1.31
C SER A 101 4.51 16.61 -1.91
N THR A 102 3.86 17.62 -1.32
CA THR A 102 2.61 18.21 -1.84
C THR A 102 2.85 19.04 -3.11
N VAL A 103 3.95 19.80 -3.19
CA VAL A 103 4.29 20.55 -4.41
C VAL A 103 4.55 19.60 -5.58
N ILE A 104 5.31 18.53 -5.35
CA ILE A 104 5.58 17.50 -6.38
C ILE A 104 4.26 16.82 -6.79
N LEU A 105 3.42 16.46 -5.82
CA LEU A 105 2.10 15.88 -6.04
C LEU A 105 1.22 16.75 -6.97
N VAL A 106 1.12 18.05 -6.67
CA VAL A 106 0.33 18.99 -7.47
C VAL A 106 0.92 19.15 -8.86
N GLY A 107 2.25 19.28 -8.98
CA GLY A 107 2.93 19.35 -10.28
C GLY A 107 2.70 18.10 -11.13
N LEU A 108 2.67 16.91 -10.52
CA LEU A 108 2.40 15.66 -11.21
C LEU A 108 0.93 15.56 -11.66
N ILE A 109 -0.02 15.85 -10.78
CA ILE A 109 -1.45 15.74 -11.13
C ILE A 109 -1.85 16.83 -12.12
N LYS A 110 -1.61 18.10 -11.79
CA LYS A 110 -2.06 19.23 -12.62
C LYS A 110 -1.16 19.48 -13.82
N GLY A 111 0.16 19.37 -13.66
CA GLY A 111 1.11 19.61 -14.74
C GLY A 111 1.21 18.43 -15.71
N PHE A 112 1.50 17.23 -15.18
CA PHE A 112 1.73 16.05 -16.03
C PHE A 112 0.45 15.34 -16.44
N PHE A 113 -0.41 14.89 -15.51
CA PHE A 113 -1.60 14.11 -15.86
C PHE A 113 -2.68 14.94 -16.54
N GLU A 114 -3.20 15.98 -15.89
CA GLU A 114 -4.27 16.80 -16.47
C GLU A 114 -3.75 17.72 -17.59
N GLY A 115 -2.58 18.34 -17.36
CA GLY A 115 -1.98 19.34 -18.24
C GLY A 115 -1.39 18.74 -19.52
N LEU A 116 -0.45 17.81 -19.40
CA LEU A 116 0.24 17.22 -20.57
C LEU A 116 -0.55 16.02 -21.13
N MET A 117 -0.73 14.97 -20.34
CA MET A 117 -1.34 13.72 -20.80
C MET A 117 -2.82 13.90 -21.18
N GLY A 118 -3.57 14.65 -20.38
CA GLY A 118 -5.00 14.84 -20.56
C GLY A 118 -5.35 15.75 -21.74
N ASN A 119 -4.58 16.81 -21.97
CA ASN A 119 -4.84 17.72 -23.10
C ASN A 119 -4.31 17.21 -24.45
N TYR A 120 -3.21 16.46 -24.46
CA TYR A 120 -2.53 16.08 -25.70
C TYR A 120 -2.50 14.58 -25.98
N GLY A 121 -2.79 13.74 -24.98
CA GLY A 121 -2.76 12.28 -25.09
C GLY A 121 -4.13 11.65 -24.95
N LEU A 122 -4.52 11.34 -23.72
CA LEU A 122 -5.73 10.59 -23.38
C LEU A 122 -6.70 11.50 -22.63
N ALA A 123 -7.82 11.86 -23.29
CA ALA A 123 -8.78 12.83 -22.79
C ALA A 123 -9.32 12.52 -21.38
N TYR A 124 -9.44 11.24 -21.03
CA TYR A 124 -9.94 10.84 -19.72
C TYR A 124 -9.01 11.19 -18.54
N PHE A 125 -7.80 11.72 -18.75
CA PHE A 125 -6.99 12.27 -17.65
C PHE A 125 -7.33 13.73 -17.31
N ASN A 126 -8.18 14.40 -18.10
CA ASN A 126 -8.54 15.79 -17.87
C ASN A 126 -10.08 15.95 -17.84
N PRO A 127 -10.65 16.44 -16.73
CA PRO A 127 -12.09 16.68 -16.62
C PRO A 127 -12.64 17.59 -17.72
N GLU A 128 -11.97 18.69 -18.05
CA GLU A 128 -12.40 19.66 -19.07
C GLU A 128 -12.42 19.04 -20.47
N GLN A 129 -11.55 18.06 -20.75
CA GLN A 129 -11.57 17.33 -22.02
C GLN A 129 -12.70 16.31 -22.06
N LEU A 130 -13.00 15.65 -20.94
CA LEU A 130 -14.14 14.74 -20.82
C LEU A 130 -15.48 15.46 -20.94
N GLU A 131 -15.62 16.67 -20.40
CA GLU A 131 -16.84 17.47 -20.49
C GLU A 131 -17.20 17.86 -21.94
N LYS A 132 -16.25 17.80 -22.87
CA LYS A 132 -16.52 18.02 -24.31
C LYS A 132 -17.25 16.85 -24.96
N LEU A 133 -17.27 15.68 -24.32
CA LEU A 133 -17.95 14.50 -24.84
C LEU A 133 -19.47 14.59 -24.54
N PRO A 134 -20.33 14.31 -25.53
CA PRO A 134 -21.78 14.32 -25.32
C PRO A 134 -22.21 13.38 -24.20
N GLY A 135 -23.01 13.88 -23.27
CA GLY A 135 -23.62 13.08 -22.19
C GLY A 135 -22.75 12.90 -20.93
N ILE A 136 -21.53 13.43 -20.90
CA ILE A 136 -20.70 13.44 -19.69
C ILE A 136 -21.00 14.72 -18.87
N THR A 137 -21.44 14.54 -17.62
CA THR A 137 -21.63 15.65 -16.69
C THR A 137 -20.32 16.01 -16.00
N SER A 138 -20.22 17.22 -15.45
CA SER A 138 -19.03 17.66 -14.71
C SER A 138 -18.67 16.71 -13.55
N PHE A 139 -19.68 16.17 -12.86
CA PHE A 139 -19.47 15.17 -11.81
C PHE A 139 -18.77 13.92 -12.34
N PHE A 140 -19.27 13.33 -13.43
CA PHE A 140 -18.66 12.13 -14.03
C PHE A 140 -17.31 12.42 -14.69
N ALA A 141 -17.12 13.60 -15.28
CA ALA A 141 -15.83 14.01 -15.83
C ALA A 141 -14.75 14.05 -14.74
N ILE A 142 -15.04 14.68 -13.60
CA ILE A 142 -14.13 14.73 -12.45
C ILE A 142 -13.91 13.33 -11.89
N GLU A 143 -14.96 12.53 -11.75
CA GLU A 143 -14.87 11.16 -11.22
C GLU A 143 -13.99 10.27 -12.10
N TYR A 144 -14.23 10.25 -13.41
CA TYR A 144 -13.48 9.43 -14.36
C TYR A 144 -12.02 9.87 -14.49
N ALA A 145 -11.76 11.20 -14.52
CA ALA A 145 -10.39 11.69 -14.54
C ALA A 145 -9.64 11.37 -13.25
N SER A 146 -10.28 11.57 -12.10
CA SER A 146 -9.69 11.20 -10.81
C SER A 146 -9.42 9.70 -10.74
N LEU A 147 -10.35 8.86 -11.24
CA LEU A 147 -10.21 7.41 -11.29
C LEU A 147 -9.05 6.97 -12.19
N ALA A 148 -8.91 7.55 -13.38
CA ALA A 148 -7.81 7.25 -14.30
C ALA A 148 -6.44 7.52 -13.66
N ILE A 149 -6.29 8.72 -13.07
CA ILE A 149 -5.06 9.13 -12.40
C ILE A 149 -4.80 8.28 -11.15
N LEU A 150 -5.84 7.95 -10.39
CA LEU A 150 -5.77 7.04 -9.24
C LEU A 150 -5.34 5.63 -9.62
N MET A 151 -5.86 5.07 -10.71
CA MET A 151 -5.51 3.72 -11.17
C MET A 151 -4.05 3.63 -11.57
N PHE A 152 -3.48 4.69 -12.16
CA PHE A 152 -2.04 4.79 -12.39
C PHE A 152 -1.27 4.81 -11.06
N ALA A 153 -1.77 5.57 -10.08
CA ALA A 153 -1.20 5.61 -8.74
C ALA A 153 -1.16 4.22 -8.09
N ALA A 154 -2.23 3.43 -8.23
CA ALA A 154 -2.29 2.07 -7.69
C ALA A 154 -1.14 1.20 -8.24
N ILE A 155 -0.87 1.27 -9.54
CA ILE A 155 0.23 0.54 -10.16
C ILE A 155 1.59 1.03 -9.66
N ALA A 156 1.82 2.34 -9.68
CA ALA A 156 3.10 2.91 -9.26
C ALA A 156 3.39 2.63 -7.76
N SER A 157 2.36 2.58 -6.92
CA SER A 157 2.49 2.35 -5.48
C SER A 157 3.06 1.00 -5.06
N TRP A 158 3.05 -0.02 -5.95
CA TRP A 158 3.75 -1.28 -5.69
C TRP A 158 5.01 -1.43 -6.54
N LEU A 159 5.00 -1.01 -7.81
CA LEU A 159 6.17 -1.14 -8.68
C LEU A 159 7.37 -0.31 -8.20
N SER A 160 7.13 0.93 -7.79
CA SER A 160 8.19 1.81 -7.28
C SER A 160 8.91 1.22 -6.06
N PRO A 161 8.22 0.83 -4.97
CA PRO A 161 8.89 0.19 -3.85
C PRO A 161 9.38 -1.22 -4.18
N ALA A 162 8.69 -2.01 -5.01
CA ALA A 162 9.14 -3.35 -5.40
C ALA A 162 10.51 -3.32 -6.09
N TRP A 163 10.83 -2.26 -6.84
CA TRP A 163 12.15 -2.14 -7.45
C TRP A 163 13.27 -1.99 -6.41
N VAL A 164 13.02 -1.28 -5.31
CA VAL A 164 13.99 -1.13 -4.22
C VAL A 164 14.02 -2.37 -3.33
N VAL A 165 12.84 -2.90 -2.97
CA VAL A 165 12.69 -4.02 -2.04
C VAL A 165 13.10 -5.36 -2.67
N ALA A 166 12.64 -5.65 -3.89
CA ALA A 166 12.90 -6.91 -4.57
C ALA A 166 14.14 -6.84 -5.47
N PHE A 167 14.30 -5.78 -6.27
CA PHE A 167 15.44 -5.65 -7.18
C PHE A 167 16.69 -5.03 -6.54
N GLU A 168 16.62 -4.58 -5.28
CA GLU A 168 17.76 -4.00 -4.54
C GLU A 168 18.43 -2.86 -5.32
N GLU A 169 17.60 -2.02 -5.96
CA GLU A 169 18.01 -0.88 -6.78
C GLU A 169 18.74 -1.24 -8.09
N ALA A 170 18.80 -2.52 -8.46
CA ALA A 170 19.51 -2.96 -9.65
C ALA A 170 18.88 -2.46 -10.97
N PRO A 171 19.69 -2.20 -12.02
CA PRO A 171 21.16 -2.27 -12.08
C PRO A 171 21.87 -0.95 -11.68
N TRP A 172 21.20 -0.08 -10.92
CA TRP A 172 21.68 1.26 -10.58
C TRP A 172 22.32 1.34 -9.20
N GLU A 173 22.61 0.22 -8.54
CA GLU A 173 23.11 0.15 -7.17
C GLU A 173 24.35 1.05 -6.95
N LYS A 174 25.24 1.13 -7.95
CA LYS A 174 26.49 1.90 -7.93
C LYS A 174 26.33 3.37 -8.35
N MET A 175 25.16 3.77 -8.84
CA MET A 175 24.91 5.13 -9.32
C MET A 175 24.67 6.06 -8.13
N LYS A 176 25.11 7.32 -8.22
CA LYS A 176 24.84 8.32 -7.17
C LYS A 176 23.53 9.05 -7.40
N GLN A 177 22.92 9.56 -6.34
CA GLN A 177 21.81 10.51 -6.47
C GLN A 177 22.30 11.82 -7.10
N PRO A 178 21.50 12.49 -7.96
CA PRO A 178 20.12 12.15 -8.29
C PRO A 178 19.95 11.15 -9.45
N GLY A 179 21.04 10.77 -10.14
CA GLY A 179 20.99 9.89 -11.30
C GLY A 179 20.27 8.57 -11.01
N LYS A 180 20.62 7.93 -9.88
CA LYS A 180 19.97 6.68 -9.43
C LYS A 180 18.45 6.85 -9.33
N GLY A 181 18.00 7.87 -8.60
CA GLY A 181 16.59 8.13 -8.39
C GLY A 181 15.82 8.41 -9.68
N PHE A 182 16.36 9.25 -10.57
CA PHE A 182 15.71 9.52 -11.85
C PHE A 182 15.65 8.28 -12.76
N SER A 183 16.71 7.46 -12.81
CA SER A 183 16.70 6.24 -13.63
C SER A 183 15.67 5.22 -13.14
N ILE A 184 15.61 4.94 -11.83
CA ILE A 184 14.61 4.06 -11.24
C ILE A 184 13.20 4.62 -11.45
N LEU A 185 13.01 5.93 -11.24
CA LEU A 185 11.72 6.59 -11.45
C LEU A 185 11.26 6.42 -12.90
N ILE A 186 12.10 6.75 -13.89
CA ILE A 186 11.76 6.64 -15.31
C ILE A 186 11.43 5.20 -15.68
N MET A 187 12.23 4.23 -15.23
CA MET A 187 11.97 2.82 -15.50
C MET A 187 10.64 2.35 -14.89
N THR A 188 10.45 2.59 -13.60
CA THR A 188 9.24 2.13 -12.90
C THR A 188 7.99 2.85 -13.41
N PHE A 189 8.11 4.12 -13.80
CA PHE A 189 7.03 4.88 -14.44
C PHE A 189 6.70 4.35 -15.84
N PHE A 190 7.70 4.01 -16.64
CA PHE A 190 7.50 3.38 -17.95
C PHE A 190 6.79 2.02 -17.81
N LEU A 191 7.23 1.16 -16.89
CA LEU A 191 6.53 -0.11 -16.61
C LEU A 191 5.10 0.13 -16.13
N SER A 192 4.91 1.14 -15.27
CA SER A 192 3.58 1.50 -14.78
C SER A 192 2.66 1.90 -15.93
N THR A 193 3.16 2.65 -16.92
CA THR A 193 2.43 2.98 -18.14
C THR A 193 2.05 1.75 -18.94
N VAL A 194 2.98 0.82 -19.18
CA VAL A 194 2.69 -0.44 -19.89
C VAL A 194 1.61 -1.25 -19.16
N VAL A 195 1.77 -1.43 -17.84
CA VAL A 195 0.79 -2.14 -17.01
C VAL A 195 -0.56 -1.42 -17.04
N TYR A 196 -0.58 -0.09 -16.99
CA TYR A 196 -1.80 0.72 -17.07
C TYR A 196 -2.57 0.47 -18.39
N PHE A 197 -1.87 0.45 -19.52
CA PHE A 197 -2.49 0.16 -20.82
C PHE A 197 -3.07 -1.26 -20.90
N VAL A 198 -2.45 -2.24 -20.25
CA VAL A 198 -2.95 -3.62 -20.22
C VAL A 198 -4.12 -3.78 -19.24
N THR A 199 -4.08 -3.11 -18.09
CA THR A 199 -4.95 -3.46 -16.95
C THR A 199 -6.05 -2.43 -16.64
N MET A 200 -5.85 -1.16 -17.02
CA MET A 200 -6.75 -0.06 -16.65
C MET A 200 -7.35 0.62 -17.88
N HIS A 201 -6.58 0.77 -18.96
CA HIS A 201 -7.07 1.43 -20.17
C HIS A 201 -8.32 0.77 -20.79
N PRO A 202 -8.45 -0.57 -20.85
CA PRO A 202 -9.68 -1.21 -21.33
C PRO A 202 -10.91 -0.82 -20.50
N HIS A 203 -10.76 -0.68 -19.18
CA HIS A 203 -11.83 -0.20 -18.30
C HIS A 203 -12.19 1.27 -18.61
N MET A 204 -11.19 2.14 -18.76
CA MET A 204 -11.42 3.55 -19.06
C MET A 204 -12.13 3.74 -20.41
N GLY A 205 -11.81 2.91 -21.41
CA GLY A 205 -12.38 2.98 -22.76
C GLY A 205 -13.87 2.65 -22.85
N ILE A 206 -14.46 2.05 -21.81
CA ILE A 206 -15.88 1.68 -21.78
C ILE A 206 -16.74 2.56 -20.85
N LEU A 207 -16.14 3.54 -20.16
CA LEU A 207 -16.85 4.40 -19.20
C LEU A 207 -17.78 5.45 -19.83
N TYR A 208 -17.65 5.68 -21.14
CA TYR A 208 -18.45 6.63 -21.88
C TYR A 208 -18.93 6.02 -23.20
N HIS A 209 -20.06 6.53 -23.70
CA HIS A 209 -20.71 6.02 -24.90
C HIS A 209 -20.41 6.93 -26.11
N PRO A 210 -20.07 6.37 -27.29
CA PRO A 210 -19.83 4.95 -27.55
C PRO A 210 -18.53 4.47 -26.90
N TRP A 211 -18.44 3.17 -26.62
CA TRP A 211 -17.19 2.56 -26.16
C TRP A 211 -16.07 2.78 -27.18
N GLN A 212 -14.85 2.94 -26.68
CA GLN A 212 -13.69 3.32 -27.47
C GLN A 212 -13.01 2.10 -28.11
N TYR A 213 -13.73 1.38 -28.97
CA TYR A 213 -13.28 0.14 -29.61
C TYR A 213 -12.01 0.29 -30.46
N PHE A 214 -11.71 1.50 -30.96
CA PHE A 214 -10.52 1.75 -31.80
C PHE A 214 -9.22 1.91 -31.00
N THR A 215 -9.31 2.25 -29.72
CA THR A 215 -8.15 2.58 -28.88
C THR A 215 -7.98 1.66 -27.69
N SER A 216 -9.04 0.92 -27.32
CA SER A 216 -9.06 0.04 -26.16
C SER A 216 -9.64 -1.34 -26.51
N ILE A 217 -9.21 -2.36 -25.77
CA ILE A 217 -9.82 -3.69 -25.84
C ILE A 217 -11.20 -3.60 -25.17
N ALA A 218 -12.26 -3.60 -25.97
CA ALA A 218 -13.63 -3.50 -25.50
C ALA A 218 -14.47 -4.65 -26.10
N PRO A 219 -15.12 -5.49 -25.28
CA PRO A 219 -15.04 -5.52 -23.82
C PRO A 219 -13.64 -5.96 -23.31
N PRO A 220 -13.27 -5.63 -22.05
CA PRO A 220 -12.00 -6.03 -21.48
C PRO A 220 -11.81 -7.55 -21.45
N TYR A 221 -10.57 -8.03 -21.63
CA TYR A 221 -10.27 -9.47 -21.72
C TYR A 221 -10.57 -10.27 -20.44
N TRP A 222 -10.74 -9.59 -19.30
CA TRP A 222 -11.10 -10.22 -18.04
C TRP A 222 -12.60 -10.40 -17.83
N GLU A 223 -13.44 -9.86 -18.73
CA GLU A 223 -14.90 -9.86 -18.53
C GLU A 223 -15.45 -11.26 -18.21
N GLN A 224 -15.01 -12.27 -18.96
CA GLN A 224 -15.55 -13.62 -18.84
C GLN A 224 -15.17 -14.30 -17.52
N PHE A 225 -13.90 -14.25 -17.13
CA PHE A 225 -13.43 -14.97 -15.95
C PHE A 225 -13.60 -14.17 -14.65
N ALA A 226 -13.60 -12.84 -14.71
CA ALA A 226 -13.85 -11.99 -13.54
C ALA A 226 -15.33 -11.63 -13.36
N ASN A 227 -16.19 -12.02 -14.31
CA ASN A 227 -17.62 -11.72 -14.36
C ASN A 227 -17.93 -10.21 -14.23
N THR A 228 -17.03 -9.35 -14.73
CA THR A 228 -17.17 -7.90 -14.69
C THR A 228 -16.31 -7.22 -15.75
N VAL A 229 -16.80 -6.10 -16.26
CA VAL A 229 -16.02 -5.19 -17.13
C VAL A 229 -15.25 -4.12 -16.33
N SER A 230 -15.43 -4.11 -15.00
CA SER A 230 -14.78 -3.13 -14.14
C SER A 230 -13.27 -3.42 -14.00
N GLY A 231 -12.46 -2.36 -14.02
CA GLY A 231 -11.03 -2.41 -13.69
C GLY A 231 -10.76 -2.76 -12.22
N ASN A 232 -11.80 -2.83 -11.38
CA ASN A 232 -11.70 -3.25 -9.97
C ASN A 232 -11.04 -4.63 -9.82
N PHE A 233 -11.21 -5.53 -10.80
CA PHE A 233 -10.47 -6.79 -10.85
C PHE A 233 -8.95 -6.52 -10.77
N HIS A 234 -8.43 -5.62 -11.60
CA HIS A 234 -7.01 -5.29 -11.58
C HIS A 234 -6.59 -4.50 -10.35
N VAL A 235 -7.41 -3.53 -9.92
CA VAL A 235 -7.17 -2.77 -8.68
C VAL A 235 -6.94 -3.74 -7.52
N SER A 236 -7.72 -4.80 -7.43
CA SER A 236 -7.68 -5.71 -6.29
C SER A 236 -6.37 -6.47 -6.12
N TRP A 237 -5.81 -7.10 -7.17
CA TRP A 237 -4.52 -7.79 -7.05
C TRP A 237 -3.35 -6.80 -6.98
N ILE A 238 -3.44 -5.64 -7.64
CA ILE A 238 -2.43 -4.58 -7.53
C ILE A 238 -2.35 -4.06 -6.09
N MET A 239 -3.50 -3.89 -5.44
CA MET A 239 -3.56 -3.53 -4.03
C MET A 239 -2.95 -4.60 -3.13
N CYS A 240 -3.21 -5.89 -3.43
CA CYS A 240 -2.54 -6.99 -2.75
C CYS A 240 -1.01 -6.92 -2.96
N CYS A 241 -0.53 -6.60 -4.16
CA CYS A 241 0.89 -6.40 -4.42
C CYS A 241 1.47 -5.29 -3.54
N THR A 242 0.81 -4.12 -3.46
CA THR A 242 1.25 -3.03 -2.58
C THR A 242 1.42 -3.53 -1.15
N VAL A 243 0.42 -4.22 -0.61
CA VAL A 243 0.45 -4.73 0.77
C VAL A 243 1.57 -5.74 0.94
N VAL A 244 1.68 -6.73 0.06
CA VAL A 244 2.70 -7.79 0.14
C VAL A 244 4.12 -7.24 0.03
N VAL A 245 4.39 -6.26 -0.84
CA VAL A 245 5.71 -5.58 -0.90
C VAL A 245 6.08 -5.03 0.47
N TRP A 246 5.14 -4.36 1.14
CA TRP A 246 5.38 -3.79 2.45
C TRP A 246 5.48 -4.86 3.54
N LEU A 247 4.70 -5.95 3.49
CA LEU A 247 4.87 -7.06 4.43
C LEU A 247 6.27 -7.69 4.29
N VAL A 248 6.71 -7.92 3.05
CA VAL A 248 8.06 -8.41 2.71
C VAL A 248 9.12 -7.48 3.28
N GLU A 249 9.01 -6.17 3.06
CA GLU A 249 9.99 -5.20 3.54
C GLU A 249 9.99 -5.04 5.08
N THR A 250 8.82 -5.11 5.72
CA THR A 250 8.66 -4.72 7.12
C THR A 250 8.67 -5.92 8.07
N ILE A 251 7.52 -6.56 8.28
CA ILE A 251 7.35 -7.61 9.28
C ILE A 251 8.04 -8.92 8.88
N TRP A 252 8.29 -9.14 7.58
CA TRP A 252 8.96 -10.33 7.07
C TRP A 252 10.48 -10.15 6.88
N GLU A 253 11.01 -8.93 6.95
CA GLU A 253 12.45 -8.65 6.84
C GLU A 253 13.11 -9.31 5.59
N ARG A 254 12.37 -9.31 4.48
CA ARG A 254 12.67 -9.94 3.18
C ARG A 254 12.81 -11.47 3.20
N TYR A 255 12.46 -12.13 4.29
CA TYR A 255 12.31 -13.59 4.34
C TYR A 255 11.09 -14.04 3.50
N PRO A 256 11.13 -15.20 2.81
CA PRO A 256 12.27 -16.13 2.69
C PRO A 256 13.25 -15.79 1.57
N PHE A 257 13.01 -14.72 0.79
CA PHE A 257 13.82 -14.40 -0.38
C PHE A 257 15.28 -14.08 -0.03
N SER A 258 15.52 -13.52 1.16
CA SER A 258 16.86 -13.27 1.70
C SER A 258 17.73 -14.52 1.86
N LEU A 259 17.15 -15.73 1.84
CA LEU A 259 17.91 -16.99 1.86
C LEU A 259 18.61 -17.30 0.53
N ILE A 260 18.19 -16.66 -0.57
CA ILE A 260 18.73 -16.92 -1.92
C ILE A 260 20.04 -16.15 -2.09
N LYS A 261 21.15 -16.89 -2.18
CA LYS A 261 22.51 -16.31 -2.26
C LYS A 261 22.80 -15.63 -3.61
N ASN A 262 22.29 -16.18 -4.71
CA ASN A 262 22.51 -15.59 -6.02
C ASN A 262 21.61 -14.34 -6.18
N ASP A 263 22.23 -13.18 -6.41
CA ASP A 263 21.54 -11.89 -6.42
C ASP A 263 20.41 -11.83 -7.46
N TRP A 264 20.66 -12.21 -8.71
CA TRP A 264 19.61 -12.16 -9.74
C TRP A 264 18.49 -13.17 -9.48
N ALA A 265 18.83 -14.38 -9.05
CA ALA A 265 17.82 -15.36 -8.65
C ALA A 265 16.97 -14.84 -7.49
N ARG A 266 17.59 -14.21 -6.48
CA ARG A 266 16.89 -13.58 -5.34
C ARG A 266 15.97 -12.47 -5.81
N ARG A 267 16.45 -11.57 -6.67
CA ARG A 267 15.69 -10.43 -7.18
C ARG A 267 14.46 -10.85 -7.97
N PHE A 268 14.64 -11.79 -8.90
CA PHE A 268 13.52 -12.35 -9.66
C PHE A 268 12.55 -13.15 -8.78
N ALA A 269 13.07 -13.98 -7.86
CA ALA A 269 12.24 -14.74 -6.95
C ALA A 269 11.45 -13.82 -6.00
N ALA A 270 12.04 -12.75 -5.48
CA ALA A 270 11.36 -11.77 -4.65
C ALA A 270 10.28 -11.03 -5.44
N PHE A 271 10.60 -10.53 -6.64
CA PHE A 271 9.66 -9.75 -7.45
C PHE A 271 8.45 -10.58 -7.88
N PHE A 272 8.68 -11.76 -8.47
CA PHE A 272 7.58 -12.63 -8.89
C PHE A 272 6.93 -13.36 -7.70
N GLY A 273 7.66 -13.59 -6.60
CA GLY A 273 7.13 -14.13 -5.36
C GLY A 273 6.12 -13.19 -4.70
N ILE A 274 6.41 -11.89 -4.68
CA ILE A 274 5.45 -10.86 -4.25
C ILE A 274 4.16 -10.94 -5.08
N ILE A 275 4.27 -11.02 -6.40
CA ILE A 275 3.12 -11.14 -7.31
C ILE A 275 2.34 -12.43 -7.03
N ALA A 276 3.03 -13.56 -6.89
CA ALA A 276 2.39 -14.85 -6.63
C ALA A 276 1.62 -14.86 -5.29
N ILE A 277 2.23 -14.34 -4.23
CA ILE A 277 1.59 -14.20 -2.91
C ILE A 277 0.40 -13.22 -2.99
N ALA A 278 0.55 -12.12 -3.72
CA ALA A 278 -0.53 -11.16 -3.91
C ALA A 278 -1.72 -11.75 -4.68
N LEU A 279 -1.48 -12.56 -5.72
CA LEU A 279 -2.52 -13.26 -6.46
C LEU A 279 -3.21 -14.32 -5.59
N ALA A 280 -2.45 -15.07 -4.78
CA ALA A 280 -3.01 -16.02 -3.83
C ALA A 280 -3.93 -15.32 -2.81
N MET A 281 -3.46 -14.19 -2.25
CA MET A 281 -4.26 -13.35 -1.36
C MET A 281 -5.50 -12.77 -2.05
N HIS A 282 -5.36 -12.30 -3.29
CA HIS A 282 -6.45 -11.76 -4.09
C HIS A 282 -7.58 -12.77 -4.31
N PHE A 283 -7.26 -13.98 -4.79
CA PHE A 283 -8.26 -15.01 -5.01
C PHE A 283 -8.82 -15.57 -3.70
N PHE A 284 -7.98 -15.74 -2.67
CA PHE A 284 -8.44 -16.20 -1.37
C PHE A 284 -9.44 -15.23 -0.73
N LEU A 285 -9.17 -13.93 -0.75
CA LEU A 285 -10.07 -12.92 -0.18
C LEU A 285 -11.36 -12.80 -1.00
N TYR A 286 -11.32 -13.02 -2.31
CA TYR A 286 -12.54 -13.09 -3.13
C TYR A 286 -13.39 -14.31 -2.72
N PHE A 287 -12.77 -15.49 -2.67
CA PHE A 287 -13.42 -16.73 -2.25
C PHE A 287 -13.99 -16.64 -0.81
N ALA A 288 -13.26 -16.02 0.10
CA ALA A 288 -13.71 -15.77 1.47
C ALA A 288 -15.01 -14.93 1.51
N GLN A 289 -15.16 -13.97 0.61
CA GLN A 289 -16.41 -13.20 0.47
C GLN A 289 -17.55 -14.06 -0.07
N GLU A 290 -17.30 -14.98 -1.01
CA GLU A 290 -18.33 -15.91 -1.52
C GLU A 290 -18.81 -16.88 -0.44
N LEU A 291 -17.90 -17.42 0.38
CA LEU A 291 -18.27 -18.24 1.54
C LEU A 291 -19.14 -17.47 2.55
N THR A 292 -18.95 -16.15 2.62
CA THR A 292 -19.57 -15.29 3.63
C THR A 292 -20.92 -14.74 3.17
N TRP A 293 -21.02 -14.33 1.91
CA TRP A 293 -22.16 -13.61 1.36
C TRP A 293 -22.83 -14.35 0.20
N GLY A 294 -22.38 -15.54 -0.17
CA GLY A 294 -22.88 -16.27 -1.34
C GLY A 294 -22.26 -15.76 -2.66
N GLU A 295 -22.69 -16.41 -3.74
CA GLU A 295 -22.21 -16.19 -5.11
C GLU A 295 -22.37 -14.75 -5.58
N ALA A 296 -21.36 -14.23 -6.28
CA ALA A 296 -21.41 -12.93 -6.91
C ALA A 296 -22.07 -13.02 -8.29
N ILE A 297 -23.15 -12.26 -8.51
CA ILE A 297 -23.97 -12.32 -9.73
C ILE A 297 -23.93 -10.95 -10.40
N ARG A 298 -23.56 -10.89 -11.68
CA ARG A 298 -23.55 -9.62 -12.42
C ARG A 298 -24.96 -9.04 -12.56
N GLY A 299 -25.11 -7.74 -12.36
CA GLY A 299 -26.40 -7.03 -12.50
C GLY A 299 -27.33 -7.09 -11.28
N THR A 300 -26.90 -7.72 -10.19
CA THR A 300 -27.62 -7.75 -8.91
C THR A 300 -27.33 -6.51 -8.05
N ARG A 301 -27.83 -6.48 -6.80
CA ARG A 301 -27.50 -5.46 -5.80
C ARG A 301 -25.98 -5.36 -5.61
N ARG A 302 -25.45 -4.15 -5.39
CA ARG A 302 -24.01 -3.86 -5.27
C ARG A 302 -23.23 -4.83 -4.36
N ALA A 303 -23.81 -5.26 -3.23
CA ALA A 303 -23.19 -6.22 -2.32
C ALA A 303 -22.93 -7.62 -2.91
N PHE A 304 -23.60 -7.99 -3.99
CA PHE A 304 -23.42 -9.26 -4.69
C PHE A 304 -22.89 -9.04 -6.10
N ALA A 305 -22.56 -7.81 -6.48
CA ALA A 305 -22.04 -7.48 -7.79
C ALA A 305 -20.52 -7.78 -7.84
N PRO A 306 -20.01 -8.51 -8.86
CA PRO A 306 -18.60 -8.89 -8.94
C PRO A 306 -17.63 -7.70 -8.94
N ASP A 307 -18.01 -6.57 -9.55
CA ASP A 307 -17.20 -5.34 -9.58
C ASP A 307 -16.89 -4.81 -8.16
N TRP A 308 -17.85 -4.85 -7.25
CA TRP A 308 -17.64 -4.46 -5.86
C TRP A 308 -16.86 -5.53 -5.09
N ARG A 309 -17.13 -6.82 -5.32
CA ARG A 309 -16.40 -7.90 -4.65
C ARG A 309 -14.90 -7.84 -4.92
N TRP A 310 -14.52 -7.59 -6.17
CA TRP A 310 -13.12 -7.36 -6.51
C TRP A 310 -12.56 -6.11 -5.85
N LEU A 311 -13.27 -4.97 -5.89
CA LEU A 311 -12.82 -3.77 -5.18
C LEU A 311 -12.60 -4.06 -3.69
N HIS A 312 -13.54 -4.78 -3.07
CA HIS A 312 -13.52 -5.10 -1.66
C HIS A 312 -12.36 -6.03 -1.28
N VAL A 313 -11.84 -6.86 -2.18
CA VAL A 313 -10.58 -7.60 -1.97
C VAL A 313 -9.42 -6.62 -1.74
N GLY A 314 -9.28 -5.61 -2.59
CA GLY A 314 -8.23 -4.59 -2.44
C GLY A 314 -8.40 -3.76 -1.17
N GLU A 315 -9.65 -3.54 -0.76
CA GLU A 315 -9.99 -2.90 0.51
C GLU A 315 -9.65 -3.78 1.71
N MET A 316 -9.96 -5.08 1.69
CA MET A 316 -9.57 -6.02 2.73
C MET A 316 -8.05 -6.10 2.87
N ALA A 317 -7.33 -6.04 1.76
CA ALA A 317 -5.87 -6.08 1.74
C ALA A 317 -5.24 -4.96 2.58
N ILE A 318 -5.73 -3.73 2.46
CA ILE A 318 -5.13 -2.58 3.16
C ILE A 318 -5.23 -2.69 4.69
N PHE A 319 -6.23 -3.42 5.21
CA PHE A 319 -6.36 -3.66 6.65
C PHE A 319 -5.20 -4.48 7.21
N PHE A 320 -4.50 -5.27 6.40
CA PHE A 320 -3.27 -5.96 6.82
C PHE A 320 -2.09 -5.00 6.92
N LEU A 321 -2.04 -3.96 6.09
CA LEU A 321 -0.92 -3.03 6.07
C LEU A 321 -0.84 -2.17 7.33
N VAL A 322 -1.97 -1.71 7.84
CA VAL A 322 -2.03 -0.82 9.02
C VAL A 322 -1.35 -1.45 10.26
N PRO A 323 -1.78 -2.61 10.78
CA PRO A 323 -1.11 -3.23 11.93
C PRO A 323 0.34 -3.60 11.64
N ALA A 324 0.69 -4.01 10.41
CA ALA A 324 2.08 -4.30 10.05
C ALA A 324 2.98 -3.07 10.22
N LEU A 325 2.58 -1.93 9.63
CA LEU A 325 3.32 -0.67 9.77
C LEU A 325 3.36 -0.18 11.21
N PHE A 326 2.28 -0.37 11.97
CA PHE A 326 2.26 0.01 13.38
C PHE A 326 3.31 -0.75 14.20
N VAL A 327 3.36 -2.09 14.02
CA VAL A 327 4.33 -2.95 14.68
C VAL A 327 5.76 -2.55 14.30
N THR A 328 6.00 -2.29 13.02
CA THR A 328 7.33 -1.91 12.55
C THR A 328 7.75 -0.51 13.03
N PHE A 329 6.89 0.50 12.90
CA PHE A 329 7.26 1.89 13.19
C PHE A 329 7.27 2.24 14.68
N TYR A 330 6.40 1.65 15.48
CA TYR A 330 6.18 2.06 16.87
C TYR A 330 6.47 0.96 17.90
N CYS A 331 6.41 -0.31 17.49
CA CYS A 331 6.71 -1.45 18.36
C CYS A 331 8.10 -2.05 18.11
N ASP A 332 8.96 -1.33 17.38
CA ASP A 332 10.33 -1.79 17.07
C ASP A 332 10.33 -3.19 16.45
N ASN A 333 9.44 -3.43 15.48
CA ASN A 333 9.23 -4.71 14.79
C ASN A 333 9.12 -5.93 15.73
N TRP A 334 8.51 -5.77 16.90
CA TRP A 334 8.36 -6.85 17.87
C TRP A 334 7.48 -8.01 17.34
N PRO A 335 7.78 -9.29 17.68
CA PRO A 335 8.91 -9.79 18.47
C PRO A 335 10.23 -9.91 17.69
N LYS A 336 11.37 -9.87 18.40
CA LYS A 336 12.73 -9.99 17.83
C LYS A 336 13.60 -11.09 18.46
N LYS A 337 13.10 -11.76 19.51
CA LYS A 337 13.92 -12.63 20.37
C LYS A 337 14.07 -14.07 19.88
N TYR A 338 13.25 -14.49 18.90
CA TYR A 338 13.26 -15.85 18.37
C TYR A 338 14.06 -15.92 17.06
N SER A 339 14.13 -17.11 16.45
CA SER A 339 14.69 -17.26 15.10
C SER A 339 13.89 -16.45 14.08
N LEU A 340 14.53 -16.08 12.97
CA LEU A 340 13.92 -15.26 11.91
C LEU A 340 12.56 -15.83 11.44
N PRO A 341 12.43 -17.13 11.06
CA PRO A 341 11.13 -17.67 10.64
C PRO A 341 10.03 -17.58 11.70
N VAL A 342 10.39 -17.75 12.98
CA VAL A 342 9.44 -17.70 14.10
C VAL A 342 8.99 -16.27 14.37
N ASN A 343 9.91 -15.29 14.35
CA ASN A 343 9.54 -13.89 14.47
C ASN A 343 8.60 -13.48 13.33
N VAL A 344 8.93 -13.84 12.09
CA VAL A 344 8.10 -13.56 10.90
C VAL A 344 6.70 -14.17 11.03
N LEU A 345 6.61 -15.43 11.45
CA LEU A 345 5.32 -16.10 11.67
C LEU A 345 4.49 -15.39 12.76
N LEU A 346 5.08 -15.10 13.91
CA LEU A 346 4.39 -14.43 15.02
C LEU A 346 3.90 -13.03 14.65
N ARG A 347 4.72 -12.25 13.93
CA ARG A 347 4.31 -10.92 13.43
C ARG A 347 3.19 -11.03 12.40
N THR A 348 3.23 -12.04 11.53
CA THR A 348 2.18 -12.28 10.53
C THR A 348 0.86 -12.63 11.22
N ILE A 349 0.87 -13.51 12.22
CA ILE A 349 -0.32 -13.83 13.02
C ILE A 349 -0.85 -12.59 13.73
N ALA A 350 0.02 -11.83 14.41
CA ALA A 350 -0.37 -10.60 15.11
C ALA A 350 -0.97 -9.56 14.14
N THR A 351 -0.39 -9.41 12.96
CA THR A 351 -0.87 -8.53 11.88
C THR A 351 -2.25 -8.96 11.38
N THR A 352 -2.45 -10.26 11.14
CA THR A 352 -3.76 -10.80 10.72
C THR A 352 -4.83 -10.57 11.78
N VAL A 353 -4.53 -10.82 13.06
CA VAL A 353 -5.47 -10.55 14.16
C VAL A 353 -5.80 -9.06 14.24
N GLY A 354 -4.78 -8.19 14.14
CA GLY A 354 -4.96 -6.74 14.10
C GLY A 354 -5.80 -6.27 12.91
N ALA A 355 -5.62 -6.89 11.74
CA ALA A 355 -6.36 -6.57 10.52
C ALA A 355 -7.84 -6.92 10.66
N ILE A 356 -8.16 -8.11 11.19
CA ILE A 356 -9.53 -8.55 11.45
C ILE A 356 -10.20 -7.63 12.49
N ALA A 357 -9.51 -7.31 13.58
CA ALA A 357 -10.03 -6.41 14.61
C ALA A 357 -10.31 -5.01 14.03
N LEU A 358 -9.36 -4.46 13.25
CA LEU A 358 -9.52 -3.16 12.62
C LEU A 358 -10.65 -3.15 11.57
N TYR A 359 -10.78 -4.21 10.78
CA TYR A 359 -11.89 -4.39 9.83
C TYR A 359 -13.24 -4.35 10.55
N ILE A 360 -13.39 -5.13 11.63
CA ILE A 360 -14.63 -5.18 12.41
C ILE A 360 -14.92 -3.80 13.02
N VAL A 361 -13.93 -3.15 13.65
CA VAL A 361 -14.10 -1.82 14.24
C VAL A 361 -14.51 -0.81 13.16
N TYR A 362 -13.80 -0.78 12.03
CA TYR A 362 -14.11 0.14 10.94
C TYR A 362 -15.56 0.02 10.47
N TYR A 363 -16.02 -1.19 10.14
CA TYR A 363 -17.38 -1.37 9.64
C TYR A 363 -18.44 -1.12 10.72
N LYS A 364 -18.10 -1.32 12.00
CA LYS A 364 -19.00 -1.02 13.13
C LYS A 364 -19.15 0.46 13.45
N THR A 365 -18.10 1.26 13.31
CA THR A 365 -18.07 2.59 13.92
C THR A 365 -17.71 3.72 12.95
N SER A 366 -17.18 3.44 11.75
CA SER A 366 -16.71 4.49 10.83
C SER A 366 -17.78 5.52 10.48
N HIS A 367 -19.05 5.14 10.39
CA HIS A 367 -20.15 6.04 10.08
C HIS A 367 -20.38 7.11 11.15
N ASP A 368 -20.02 6.83 12.41
CA ASP A 368 -20.22 7.77 13.52
C ASP A 368 -19.22 8.93 13.46
N PHE A 369 -17.98 8.68 13.01
CA PHE A 369 -16.91 9.68 13.07
C PHE A 369 -16.31 10.07 11.71
N LEU A 370 -16.31 9.21 10.68
CA LEU A 370 -15.73 9.55 9.37
C LEU A 370 -16.71 10.20 8.39
N GLY A 371 -17.99 10.31 8.76
CA GLY A 371 -19.05 10.84 7.89
C GLY A 371 -19.44 9.91 6.75
N THR A 372 -18.95 8.68 6.77
CA THR A 372 -19.33 7.62 5.83
C THR A 372 -20.72 7.07 6.17
N GLN A 373 -21.31 6.35 5.22
CA GLN A 373 -22.61 5.71 5.42
C GLN A 373 -22.44 4.28 5.90
N LYS A 374 -23.41 3.81 6.69
CA LYS A 374 -23.44 2.44 7.21
C LYS A 374 -23.71 1.44 6.08
N GLY A 375 -22.94 0.36 6.04
CA GLY A 375 -23.04 -0.69 5.02
C GLY A 375 -21.73 -1.47 4.91
N PHE A 376 -21.67 -2.47 4.03
CA PHE A 376 -20.40 -3.01 3.52
C PHE A 376 -20.10 -2.45 2.12
N SER A 377 -21.14 -2.41 1.30
CA SER A 377 -21.07 -2.06 -0.11
C SER A 377 -21.69 -0.69 -0.42
N HIS A 378 -21.75 0.22 0.55
CA HIS A 378 -22.38 1.52 0.30
C HIS A 378 -21.54 2.34 -0.69
N PRO A 379 -22.14 3.04 -1.67
CA PRO A 379 -21.39 3.83 -2.65
C PRO A 379 -20.49 4.93 -2.11
N GLN A 380 -20.71 5.33 -0.86
CA GLN A 380 -19.91 6.31 -0.13
C GLN A 380 -19.04 5.65 0.95
N GLN A 381 -18.69 4.37 0.78
CA GLN A 381 -17.89 3.63 1.73
C GLN A 381 -16.70 2.99 1.04
N PHE A 382 -15.56 3.65 1.15
CA PHE A 382 -14.27 3.22 0.61
C PHE A 382 -13.28 3.14 1.77
N PRO A 383 -13.26 2.04 2.56
CA PRO A 383 -12.27 1.82 3.63
C PRO A 383 -10.83 2.09 3.22
N MET A 384 -10.51 1.94 1.93
CA MET A 384 -9.16 2.20 1.46
C MET A 384 -8.70 3.65 1.68
N ILE A 385 -9.60 4.63 1.55
CA ILE A 385 -9.25 6.05 1.68
C ILE A 385 -8.77 6.39 3.11
N PRO A 386 -9.55 6.13 4.19
CA PRO A 386 -9.09 6.42 5.54
C PRO A 386 -7.88 5.56 5.94
N MET A 387 -7.78 4.31 5.48
CA MET A 387 -6.63 3.47 5.80
C MET A 387 -5.34 4.00 5.16
N ILE A 388 -5.37 4.35 3.87
CA ILE A 388 -4.20 4.95 3.20
C ILE A 388 -3.89 6.33 3.78
N TRP A 389 -4.90 7.12 4.14
CA TRP A 389 -4.69 8.43 4.76
C TRP A 389 -3.97 8.30 6.11
N LEU A 390 -4.36 7.32 6.93
CA LEU A 390 -3.65 7.01 8.18
C LEU A 390 -2.21 6.53 7.91
N VAL A 391 -2.02 5.65 6.93
CA VAL A 391 -0.68 5.21 6.50
C VAL A 391 0.17 6.41 6.10
N ASN A 392 -0.35 7.34 5.29
CA ASN A 392 0.37 8.54 4.87
C ASN A 392 0.84 9.37 6.07
N ILE A 393 -0.01 9.55 7.07
CA ILE A 393 0.33 10.28 8.30
C ILE A 393 1.43 9.56 9.07
N TRP A 394 1.37 8.23 9.14
CA TRP A 394 2.44 7.46 9.75
C TRP A 394 3.74 7.51 8.96
N LEU A 395 3.70 7.57 7.63
CA LEU A 395 4.90 7.76 6.81
C LEU A 395 5.50 9.15 7.05
N VAL A 396 4.70 10.21 7.11
CA VAL A 396 5.18 11.55 7.48
C VAL A 396 5.82 11.51 8.88
N HIS A 397 5.09 10.97 9.86
CA HIS A 397 5.54 10.93 11.24
C HIS A 397 6.81 10.08 11.39
N HIS A 398 6.89 8.95 10.71
CA HIS A 398 8.02 8.03 10.79
C HIS A 398 9.21 8.47 9.93
N TRP A 399 9.01 8.73 8.64
CA TRP A 399 10.09 9.07 7.71
C TRP A 399 10.54 10.53 7.82
N PHE A 400 9.62 11.48 8.01
CA PHE A 400 9.94 12.90 8.01
C PHE A 400 10.12 13.50 9.41
N MET A 401 9.46 12.96 10.43
CA MET A 401 9.47 13.51 11.80
C MET A 401 10.17 12.62 12.83
N ASP A 402 10.79 11.52 12.40
CA ASP A 402 11.53 10.59 13.27
C ASP A 402 10.74 10.12 14.52
N ASN A 403 9.42 9.91 14.37
CA ASN A 403 8.50 9.58 15.46
C ASN A 403 8.47 10.60 16.63
N TRP A 404 8.73 11.88 16.36
CA TRP A 404 8.61 12.94 17.36
C TRP A 404 7.15 13.12 17.83
N PRO A 405 6.88 13.32 19.14
CA PRO A 405 7.83 13.63 20.22
C PRO A 405 8.34 12.40 20.97
N ALA A 406 7.79 11.22 20.71
CA ALA A 406 7.99 10.05 21.56
C ALA A 406 9.37 9.37 21.38
N TRP A 407 10.02 9.64 20.26
CA TRP A 407 11.39 9.20 19.99
C TRP A 407 12.35 10.38 19.81
N LYS A 408 13.64 10.05 19.85
CA LYS A 408 14.75 10.92 19.48
C LYS A 408 15.60 10.18 18.45
N MET A 409 15.84 10.82 17.31
CA MET A 409 16.77 10.32 16.30
C MET A 409 18.21 10.50 16.76
N VAL A 410 18.99 9.43 16.65
CA VAL A 410 20.44 9.40 16.89
C VAL A 410 21.09 8.74 15.68
N PRO A 411 22.13 9.33 15.06
CA PRO A 411 22.87 8.67 14.00
C PRO A 411 23.55 7.40 14.53
N LYS A 412 23.48 6.29 13.79
CA LYS A 412 24.23 5.08 14.12
C LYS A 412 25.73 5.30 13.90
N THR A 413 26.55 4.59 14.66
CA THR A 413 28.01 4.52 14.40
C THR A 413 28.32 3.48 13.31
N VAL A 414 29.55 3.48 12.79
CA VAL A 414 30.00 2.45 11.82
C VAL A 414 29.85 1.06 12.43
N GLU A 415 30.28 0.92 13.68
CA GLU A 415 30.29 -0.34 14.40
C GLU A 415 28.87 -0.86 14.64
N GLU A 416 27.90 0.02 14.90
CA GLU A 416 26.49 -0.36 15.00
C GLU A 416 25.94 -0.86 13.66
N ILE A 417 26.31 -0.23 12.54
CA ILE A 417 25.86 -0.64 11.19
C ILE A 417 26.47 -1.99 10.80
N GLU A 418 27.78 -2.15 11.01
CA GLU A 418 28.47 -3.42 10.77
C GLU A 418 27.91 -4.54 11.65
N ALA A 419 27.59 -4.25 12.92
CA ALA A 419 26.94 -5.19 13.82
C ALA A 419 25.52 -5.56 13.36
N ASP A 420 24.72 -4.61 12.89
CA ASP A 420 23.39 -4.87 12.33
C ASP A 420 23.48 -5.77 11.09
N HIS A 421 24.44 -5.52 10.20
CA HIS A 421 24.70 -6.35 9.02
C HIS A 421 25.14 -7.76 9.40
N ALA A 422 26.09 -7.89 10.34
CA ALA A 422 26.55 -9.17 10.84
C ALA A 422 25.42 -9.97 11.52
N ALA A 423 24.58 -9.31 12.32
CA ALA A 423 23.44 -9.94 12.98
C ALA A 423 22.39 -10.43 11.96
N LYS A 424 22.11 -9.64 10.92
CA LYS A 424 21.19 -10.02 9.83
C LYS A 424 21.72 -11.21 9.03
N LEU A 425 23.01 -11.20 8.69
CA LEU A 425 23.66 -12.32 8.01
C LEU A 425 23.66 -13.58 8.89
N ALA A 426 24.01 -13.46 10.17
CA ALA A 426 23.97 -14.57 11.11
C ALA A 426 22.56 -15.17 11.26
N ALA A 427 21.53 -14.33 11.31
CA ALA A 427 20.13 -14.78 11.37
C ALA A 427 19.70 -15.53 10.10
N ILE A 428 20.22 -15.14 8.93
CA ILE A 428 20.01 -15.84 7.65
C ILE A 428 20.78 -17.17 7.62
N GLU A 429 22.04 -17.18 8.04
CA GLU A 429 22.90 -18.37 8.06
C GLU A 429 22.44 -19.43 9.08
N ASP A 430 21.83 -19.01 10.19
CA ASP A 430 21.24 -19.92 11.17
C ASP A 430 20.06 -20.73 10.59
N VAL A 431 19.41 -20.23 9.52
CA VAL A 431 18.44 -21.00 8.74
C VAL A 431 19.17 -22.02 7.86
N ARG A 432 19.69 -23.08 8.49
CA ARG A 432 20.44 -24.15 7.80
C ARG A 432 19.52 -24.98 6.89
N LEU A 433 19.81 -24.96 5.58
CA LEU A 433 19.24 -25.88 4.60
C LEU A 433 19.83 -27.28 4.79
N ASN A 434 19.28 -28.07 5.71
CA ASN A 434 19.66 -29.46 5.96
C ASN A 434 18.49 -30.42 5.67
N SER A 435 18.68 -31.74 5.84
CA SER A 435 17.59 -32.71 5.63
C SER A 435 16.36 -32.44 6.52
N LYS A 436 16.55 -31.89 7.73
CA LYS A 436 15.46 -31.47 8.62
C LYS A 436 14.71 -30.25 8.09
N PHE A 437 15.36 -29.38 7.32
CA PHE A 437 14.70 -28.27 6.61
C PHE A 437 13.70 -28.82 5.59
N GLY A 438 14.07 -29.84 4.80
CA GLY A 438 13.16 -30.47 3.85
C GLY A 438 11.93 -31.10 4.51
N VAL A 439 12.15 -31.83 5.62
CA VAL A 439 11.05 -32.39 6.44
C VAL A 439 10.18 -31.26 7.04
N GLY A 440 10.80 -30.21 7.56
CA GLY A 440 10.10 -29.05 8.11
C GLY A 440 9.28 -28.28 7.07
N LEU A 441 9.82 -28.13 5.85
CA LEU A 441 9.10 -27.53 4.72
C LEU A 441 7.89 -28.39 4.34
N GLY A 442 8.08 -29.71 4.21
CA GLY A 442 6.97 -30.64 3.93
C GLY A 442 5.88 -30.60 5.00
N ALA A 443 6.28 -30.61 6.28
CA ALA A 443 5.35 -30.47 7.39
C ALA A 443 4.65 -29.10 7.39
N GLY A 444 5.38 -28.02 7.07
CA GLY A 444 4.84 -26.67 6.94
C GLY A 444 3.80 -26.56 5.82
N VAL A 445 4.07 -27.17 4.65
CA VAL A 445 3.10 -27.26 3.55
C VAL A 445 1.86 -28.05 3.99
N ALA A 446 2.03 -29.23 4.59
CA ALA A 446 0.92 -30.04 5.07
C ALA A 446 0.07 -29.29 6.11
N MET A 447 0.70 -28.61 7.08
CA MET A 447 0.00 -27.78 8.06
C MET A 447 -0.68 -26.57 7.41
N GLY A 448 -0.06 -25.93 6.41
CA GLY A 448 -0.68 -24.84 5.66
C GLY A 448 -1.92 -25.28 4.91
N VAL A 449 -1.87 -26.45 4.26
CA VAL A 449 -3.02 -27.07 3.58
C VAL A 449 -4.12 -27.41 4.58
N ALA A 450 -3.77 -28.04 5.71
CA ALA A 450 -4.73 -28.34 6.77
C ALA A 450 -5.37 -27.06 7.34
N PHE A 451 -4.56 -26.03 7.61
CA PHE A 451 -5.02 -24.73 8.08
C PHE A 451 -5.95 -24.05 7.07
N TYR A 452 -5.67 -24.14 5.78
CA TYR A 452 -6.56 -23.66 4.72
C TYR A 452 -7.94 -24.33 4.80
N PHE A 453 -7.99 -25.67 4.83
CA PHE A 453 -9.28 -26.37 4.90
C PHE A 453 -10.04 -26.10 6.20
N VAL A 454 -9.35 -26.03 7.34
CA VAL A 454 -9.97 -25.65 8.62
C VAL A 454 -10.51 -24.23 8.56
N THR A 455 -9.76 -23.29 7.95
CA THR A 455 -10.21 -21.90 7.79
C THR A 455 -11.45 -21.84 6.91
N VAL A 456 -11.45 -22.49 5.75
CA VAL A 456 -12.59 -22.56 4.82
C VAL A 456 -13.83 -23.16 5.51
N TRP A 457 -13.65 -24.21 6.29
CA TRP A 457 -14.74 -24.85 7.04
C TRP A 457 -15.28 -23.95 8.17
N ALA A 458 -14.40 -23.27 8.91
CA ALA A 458 -14.78 -22.46 10.07
C ALA A 458 -15.33 -21.06 9.69
N LEU A 459 -14.90 -20.49 8.56
CA LEU A 459 -15.19 -19.11 8.19
C LEU A 459 -16.70 -18.77 8.18
N PRO A 460 -17.60 -19.60 7.62
CA PRO A 460 -19.03 -19.31 7.64
C PRO A 460 -19.60 -19.22 9.06
N ALA A 461 -19.16 -20.12 9.95
CA ALA A 461 -19.59 -20.15 11.35
C ALA A 461 -19.07 -18.94 12.13
N VAL A 462 -17.81 -18.55 11.93
CA VAL A 462 -17.22 -17.36 12.55
C VAL A 462 -17.96 -16.10 12.10
N TYR A 463 -18.27 -15.98 10.81
CA TYR A 463 -19.00 -14.82 10.31
C TYR A 463 -20.42 -14.73 10.86
N ALA A 464 -21.14 -15.85 10.92
CA ALA A 464 -22.48 -15.91 11.49
C ALA A 464 -22.50 -15.50 12.98
N ALA A 465 -21.42 -15.79 13.72
CA ALA A 465 -21.29 -15.41 15.13
C ALA A 465 -20.97 -13.91 15.33
N VAL A 466 -20.41 -13.22 14.34
CA VAL A 466 -19.99 -11.82 14.46
C VAL A 466 -20.97 -10.91 13.71
N ASN A 467 -21.88 -10.28 14.46
CA ASN A 467 -22.71 -9.22 13.89
C ASN A 467 -21.88 -7.92 13.72
N ILE A 468 -21.39 -7.67 12.50
CA ILE A 468 -20.58 -6.49 12.16
C ILE A 468 -21.45 -5.27 11.87
N ILE A 469 -22.65 -5.44 11.32
CA ILE A 469 -23.58 -4.33 11.05
C ILE A 469 -24.82 -4.51 11.95
N PRO A 470 -24.95 -3.74 13.05
CA PRO A 470 -26.11 -3.86 13.93
C PRO A 470 -27.41 -3.59 13.17
N GLY A 471 -28.39 -4.49 13.27
CA GLY A 471 -29.74 -4.30 12.71
C GLY A 471 -30.03 -5.00 11.37
N LYS A 472 -29.43 -6.17 11.11
CA LYS A 472 -30.15 -7.20 10.34
C LYS A 472 -31.19 -7.86 11.24
#